data_AF-A8PYU1-F1
#
_entry.id   AF-A8PYU1-F1
#
_cell.length_a   1.000
_cell.length_b   1.000
_cell.length_c   1.000
_cell.angle_alpha   90.00
_cell.angle_beta   90.00
_cell.angle_gamma   90.00
#
_symmetry.space_group_name_H-M   'P 1'
#
loop_
_entity.id
_entity.type
_entity.pdbx_description
1 polymer ?
#
loop_
_entity_poly.entity_id
_entity_poly.type
_entity_poly.pdbx_seq_one_letter_code
_entity_poly.pdbx_strand_id
1 'polypeptide(L)'
;MQAGVDAWGRSVPQPLHIDAHIFTDVARAGQSDHIQHTHNYGTLYRALERFATENACSSMIHAAEGCMQVCLEECHAPYAEVHVRLPRALLHADAAGISLVRSARDAATTHGMMQLEHGMLRIHGLRVDAILGVNPWGT
;
A
#
# COMPACT_ATOMS: atom_id res chain seq x y z
N MET A 1 -4.88 -3.85 13.12
CA MET A 1 -4.63 -2.42 12.86
C MET A 1 -5.93 -1.64 12.78
N GLN A 2 -5.97 -0.44 13.38
CA GLN A 2 -6.98 0.59 13.09
C GLN A 2 -6.42 1.48 11.97
N ALA A 3 -7.20 1.79 10.93
CA ALA A 3 -6.77 2.57 9.76
C ALA A 3 -7.77 3.68 9.38
N GLY A 4 -8.39 4.31 10.38
CA GLY A 4 -9.42 5.34 10.22
C GLY A 4 -10.76 4.97 10.87
N VAL A 5 -11.82 5.64 10.42
CA VAL A 5 -13.21 5.38 10.83
C VAL A 5 -13.94 4.55 9.78
N ASP A 6 -14.89 3.72 10.21
CA ASP A 6 -15.77 3.00 9.29
C ASP A 6 -16.79 3.93 8.59
N ALA A 7 -17.63 3.37 7.72
CA ALA A 7 -18.66 4.11 6.99
C ALA A 7 -19.69 4.83 7.88
N TRP A 8 -19.74 4.50 9.18
CA TRP A 8 -20.63 5.10 10.18
C TRP A 8 -19.87 5.95 11.21
N GLY A 9 -18.60 6.27 10.95
CA GLY A 9 -17.77 7.12 11.81
C GLY A 9 -17.23 6.42 13.06
N ARG A 10 -17.31 5.09 13.14
CA ARG A 10 -16.86 4.33 14.32
C ARG A 10 -15.39 3.93 14.20
N SER A 11 -14.71 4.00 15.33
CA SER A 11 -13.31 3.60 15.50
C SER A 11 -13.21 2.11 15.82
N VAL A 12 -13.49 1.25 14.84
CA VAL A 12 -13.47 -0.23 14.99
C VAL A 12 -12.33 -0.82 14.14
N PRO A 13 -11.63 -1.88 14.60
CA PRO A 13 -10.65 -2.58 13.77
C PRO A 13 -11.29 -3.12 12.48
N GLN A 14 -10.66 -2.83 11.34
CA GLN A 14 -11.11 -3.29 10.03
C GLN A 14 -9.97 -4.04 9.33
N PRO A 15 -10.28 -5.06 8.52
CA PRO A 15 -9.26 -5.75 7.75
C PRO A 15 -8.64 -4.79 6.74
N LEU A 16 -7.31 -4.76 6.70
CA LEU A 16 -6.52 -3.99 5.75
C LEU A 16 -5.74 -4.98 4.89
N HIS A 17 -5.78 -4.79 3.57
CA HIS A 17 -4.97 -5.59 2.66
C HIS A 17 -3.72 -4.78 2.32
N ILE A 18 -2.55 -5.34 2.60
CA ILE A 18 -1.25 -4.70 2.39
C ILE A 18 -0.48 -5.55 1.38
N ASP A 19 -0.11 -4.95 0.26
CA ASP A 19 0.80 -5.53 -0.72
C ASP A 19 2.09 -4.72 -0.69
N ALA A 20 3.23 -5.37 -0.45
CA ALA A 20 4.53 -4.72 -0.41
C ALA A 20 5.47 -5.38 -1.41
N HIS A 21 5.97 -4.57 -2.35
CA HIS A 21 6.93 -4.98 -3.38
C HIS A 21 8.27 -4.32 -3.06
N ILE A 22 9.29 -5.15 -2.84
CA ILE A 22 10.67 -4.68 -2.66
C ILE A 22 11.51 -5.14 -3.84
N PHE A 23 12.38 -4.28 -4.30
CA PHE A 23 13.21 -4.54 -5.48
C PHE A 23 14.64 -4.71 -5.03
N THR A 24 15.30 -5.78 -5.48
CA THR A 24 16.68 -6.08 -5.14
C THR A 24 17.39 -6.74 -6.30
N ASP A 25 18.72 -6.66 -6.32
CA ASP A 25 19.53 -7.38 -7.29
C ASP A 25 19.63 -8.86 -6.90
N VAL A 26 18.80 -9.67 -7.57
CA VAL A 26 18.77 -11.11 -7.38
C VAL A 26 19.92 -11.84 -8.08
N ALA A 27 20.72 -11.17 -8.93
CA ALA A 27 21.81 -11.81 -9.65
C ALA A 27 22.90 -12.33 -8.69
N ARG A 28 23.23 -11.54 -7.66
CA ARG A 28 24.20 -11.95 -6.62
C ARG A 28 23.67 -13.11 -5.78
N ALA A 29 22.39 -13.11 -5.44
CA ALA A 29 21.75 -14.23 -4.74
C ALA A 29 21.79 -15.50 -5.58
N GLY A 30 21.45 -15.42 -6.87
CA GLY A 30 21.44 -16.56 -7.80
C GLY A 30 22.83 -17.14 -8.07
N GLN A 31 23.88 -16.31 -8.09
CA GLN A 31 25.26 -16.79 -8.27
C GLN A 31 25.84 -17.46 -7.02
N SER A 32 25.45 -16.97 -5.84
CA SER A 32 26.02 -17.45 -4.58
C SER A 32 25.20 -18.57 -3.93
N ASP A 33 23.92 -18.73 -4.29
CA ASP A 33 22.97 -19.64 -3.65
C ASP A 33 22.89 -19.46 -2.11
N HIS A 34 23.22 -18.25 -1.64
CA HIS A 34 23.20 -17.91 -0.22
C HIS A 34 22.03 -16.98 0.09
N ILE A 35 21.15 -17.42 1.00
CA ILE A 35 19.95 -16.67 1.39
C ILE A 35 20.25 -15.30 2.03
N GLN A 36 21.46 -15.10 2.55
CA GLN A 36 21.90 -13.82 3.11
C GLN A 36 22.12 -12.74 2.04
N HIS A 37 22.30 -13.13 0.79
CA HIS A 37 22.43 -12.21 -0.34
C HIS A 37 21.08 -11.90 -1.01
N THR A 38 19.96 -12.46 -0.52
CA THR A 38 18.61 -12.09 -0.95
C THR A 38 17.91 -11.28 0.13
N HIS A 39 16.98 -10.42 -0.28
CA HIS A 39 15.99 -9.88 0.64
C HIS A 39 15.03 -10.99 1.04
N ASN A 40 14.98 -11.29 2.35
CA ASN A 40 14.19 -12.38 2.90
C ASN A 40 12.73 -11.94 3.10
N TYR A 41 11.81 -12.53 2.33
CA TYR A 41 10.38 -12.27 2.44
C TYR A 41 9.81 -12.60 3.82
N GLY A 42 10.41 -13.53 4.56
CA GLY A 42 10.04 -13.84 5.94
C GLY A 42 10.39 -12.72 6.91
N THR A 43 11.52 -12.03 6.69
CA THR A 43 11.88 -10.84 7.47
C THR A 43 10.92 -9.69 7.16
N LEU A 44 10.63 -9.46 5.88
CA LEU A 44 9.65 -8.45 5.44
C LEU A 44 8.26 -8.71 6.05
N TYR A 45 7.78 -9.95 5.94
CA TYR A 45 6.49 -10.36 6.52
C TYR A 45 6.42 -10.05 8.01
N ARG A 46 7.43 -10.49 8.79
CA ARG A 46 7.44 -10.29 10.24
C ARG A 46 7.53 -8.82 10.63
N ALA A 47 8.27 -8.02 9.87
CA ALA A 47 8.39 -6.58 10.11
C ALA A 47 7.05 -5.86 9.85
N LEU A 48 6.38 -6.17 8.75
CA LEU A 48 5.07 -5.60 8.42
C LEU A 48 3.96 -6.08 9.39
N GLU A 49 3.97 -7.36 9.76
CA GLU A 49 3.04 -7.93 10.76
C GLU A 49 3.21 -7.26 12.13
N ARG A 50 4.45 -7.08 12.58
CA ARG A 50 4.79 -6.36 13.81
C ARG A 50 4.27 -4.92 13.73
N PHE A 51 4.63 -4.20 12.67
CA PHE A 51 4.16 -2.83 12.44
C PHE A 51 2.63 -2.75 12.53
N ALA A 52 1.92 -3.68 11.89
CA ALA A 52 0.47 -3.69 11.84
C ALA A 52 -0.24 -4.06 13.16
N THR A 53 0.46 -4.74 14.05
CA THR A 53 -0.06 -5.16 15.35
C THR A 53 0.22 -4.11 16.43
N GLU A 54 1.40 -3.50 16.39
CA GLU A 54 1.88 -2.59 17.44
C GLU A 54 1.48 -1.12 17.20
N ASN A 55 1.18 -0.74 15.96
CA ASN A 55 0.87 0.65 15.61
C ASN A 55 -0.62 0.85 15.30
N ALA A 56 -1.18 1.93 15.84
CA ALA A 56 -2.49 2.43 15.46
C ALA A 56 -2.32 3.52 14.39
N CYS A 57 -2.90 3.31 13.22
CA CYS A 57 -2.84 4.27 12.13
C CYS A 57 -4.13 5.11 12.10
N SER A 58 -3.99 6.43 12.12
CA SER A 58 -5.15 7.33 12.03
C SER A 58 -5.80 7.35 10.65
N SER A 59 -5.08 6.88 9.62
CA SER A 59 -5.55 6.83 8.24
C SER A 59 -4.84 5.73 7.44
N MET A 60 -5.41 5.40 6.29
CA MET A 60 -4.80 4.51 5.31
C MET A 60 -3.46 5.05 4.77
N ILE A 61 -3.30 6.38 4.70
CA ILE A 61 -2.04 7.04 4.28
C ILE A 61 -0.95 6.75 5.31
N HIS A 62 -1.23 6.98 6.60
CA HIS A 62 -0.29 6.66 7.67
C HIS A 62 0.11 5.19 7.70
N ALA A 63 -0.84 4.28 7.46
CA ALA A 63 -0.55 2.85 7.36
C ALA A 63 0.42 2.54 6.20
N ALA A 64 0.18 3.15 5.03
CA ALA A 64 1.04 2.97 3.86
C ALA A 64 2.43 3.57 4.05
N GLU A 65 2.53 4.76 4.65
CA GLU A 65 3.81 5.41 4.95
C GLU A 65 4.65 4.60 5.95
N GLY A 66 4.04 4.12 7.03
CA GLY A 66 4.78 3.28 7.98
C GLY A 66 5.21 1.95 7.38
N CYS A 67 4.39 1.31 6.53
CA CYS A 67 4.82 0.13 5.77
C CYS A 67 5.97 0.44 4.81
N MET A 68 5.95 1.61 4.16
CA MET A 68 7.04 2.07 3.29
C MET A 68 8.34 2.26 4.08
N GLN A 69 8.25 2.87 5.26
CA GLN A 69 9.39 3.04 6.15
C GLN A 69 9.99 1.70 6.57
N VAL A 70 9.17 0.73 6.96
CA VAL A 70 9.61 -0.64 7.27
C VAL A 70 10.35 -1.27 6.08
N CYS A 71 9.85 -1.08 4.85
CA CYS A 71 10.49 -1.62 3.66
C CYS A 71 11.86 -0.99 3.37
N LEU A 72 11.96 0.35 3.47
CA LEU A 72 13.19 1.07 3.11
C LEU A 72 14.23 1.05 4.23
N GLU A 73 13.82 1.25 5.48
CA GLU A 73 14.71 1.43 6.62
C GLU A 73 15.06 0.12 7.31
N GLU A 74 14.06 -0.72 7.64
CA GLU A 74 14.32 -1.99 8.35
C GLU A 74 14.75 -3.11 7.41
N CYS A 75 14.14 -3.19 6.22
CA CYS A 75 14.48 -4.21 5.23
C CYS A 75 15.59 -3.76 4.26
N HIS A 76 16.07 -2.51 4.38
CA HIS A 76 17.10 -1.94 3.52
C HIS A 76 16.83 -2.13 2.02
N ALA A 77 15.56 -2.03 1.61
CA ALA A 77 15.21 -2.12 0.19
C ALA A 77 15.67 -0.84 -0.52
N PRO A 78 16.43 -0.94 -1.64
CA PRO A 78 16.84 0.23 -2.40
C PRO A 78 15.64 0.95 -3.05
N TYR A 79 14.56 0.20 -3.32
CA TYR A 79 13.32 0.69 -3.88
C TYR A 79 12.15 -0.19 -3.42
N ALA A 80 11.02 0.44 -3.11
CA ALA A 80 9.82 -0.23 -2.66
C ALA A 80 8.55 0.42 -3.21
N GLU A 81 7.53 -0.42 -3.42
CA GLU A 81 6.17 -0.05 -3.74
C GLU A 81 5.23 -0.69 -2.71
N VAL A 82 4.36 0.11 -2.11
CA VAL A 82 3.41 -0.34 -1.09
C VAL A 82 2.01 0.04 -1.53
N HIS A 83 1.13 -0.96 -1.56
CA HIS A 83 -0.30 -0.77 -1.76
C HIS A 83 -1.05 -1.12 -0.49
N VAL A 84 -1.92 -0.22 -0.08
CA VAL A 84 -2.82 -0.46 1.04
C VAL A 84 -4.24 -0.33 0.54
N ARG A 85 -5.07 -1.33 0.81
CA ARG A 85 -6.48 -1.38 0.40
C ARG A 85 -7.36 -1.62 1.61
N LEU A 86 -8.42 -0.83 1.72
CA LEU A 86 -9.48 -0.98 2.69
C LEU A 86 -10.72 -1.56 1.98
N PRO A 87 -10.95 -2.88 2.07
CA PRO A 87 -12.12 -3.50 1.47
C PRO A 87 -13.40 -2.95 2.09
N ARG A 88 -14.48 -2.87 1.31
CA ARG A 88 -15.80 -2.44 1.80
C ARG A 88 -15.85 -1.00 2.35
N ALA A 89 -14.84 -0.19 2.08
CA ALA A 89 -14.84 1.24 2.42
C ALA A 89 -15.93 2.02 1.66
N LEU A 90 -16.31 1.54 0.47
CA LEU A 90 -17.26 2.17 -0.44
C LEU A 90 -18.36 1.17 -0.80
N LEU A 91 -19.62 1.62 -0.85
CA LEU A 91 -20.77 0.75 -1.07
C LEU A 91 -20.76 0.08 -2.45
N HIS A 92 -20.37 0.84 -3.48
CA HIS A 92 -20.41 0.41 -4.87
C HIS A 92 -19.03 0.10 -5.45
N ALA A 93 -17.99 -0.02 -4.62
CA ALA A 93 -16.66 -0.42 -5.07
C ALA A 93 -16.13 -1.56 -4.20
N ASP A 94 -15.16 -2.31 -4.69
CA ASP A 94 -14.54 -3.42 -3.96
C ASP A 94 -13.67 -2.92 -2.81
N ALA A 95 -12.87 -1.88 -3.06
CA ALA A 95 -12.02 -1.25 -2.07
C ALA A 95 -11.65 0.20 -2.44
N ALA A 96 -11.40 1.00 -1.41
CA ALA A 96 -10.57 2.20 -1.56
C ALA A 96 -9.11 1.81 -1.26
N GLY A 97 -8.15 2.44 -1.92
CA GLY A 97 -6.74 2.13 -1.73
C GLY A 97 -5.83 3.32 -1.94
N ILE A 98 -4.60 3.18 -1.45
CA ILE A 98 -3.48 4.07 -1.74
C ILE A 98 -2.28 3.26 -2.20
N SER A 99 -1.48 3.82 -3.08
CA SER A 99 -0.22 3.25 -3.53
C SER A 99 0.90 4.28 -3.37
N LEU A 100 1.98 3.86 -2.73
CA LEU A 100 3.18 4.65 -2.53
C LEU A 100 4.34 3.96 -3.22
N VAL A 101 5.22 4.74 -3.83
CA VAL A 101 6.41 4.25 -4.54
C VAL A 101 7.58 5.13 -4.16
N ARG A 102 8.65 4.56 -3.60
CA ARG A 102 9.81 5.33 -3.12
C ARG A 102 11.11 4.57 -3.33
N SER A 103 12.18 5.32 -3.58
CA SER A 103 13.54 4.80 -3.46
C SER A 103 14.16 5.19 -2.12
N ALA A 104 15.15 4.42 -1.65
CA ALA A 104 15.92 4.75 -0.45
C ALA A 104 16.66 6.09 -0.56
N ARG A 105 16.96 6.55 -1.79
CA ARG A 105 17.59 7.86 -2.03
C ARG A 105 16.62 9.02 -1.81
N ASP A 106 15.33 8.82 -2.09
CA ASP A 106 14.29 9.84 -1.88
C ASP A 106 14.02 10.03 -0.39
N ALA A 107 14.05 8.94 0.38
CA ALA A 107 13.84 8.95 1.84
C ALA A 107 14.88 9.79 2.59
N ALA A 108 16.15 9.75 2.18
CA ALA A 108 17.23 10.48 2.85
C ALA A 108 17.14 12.02 2.72
N THR A 109 16.35 12.53 1.76
CA THR A 109 16.34 13.95 1.39
C THR A 109 15.25 14.76 2.10
N THR A 110 14.34 14.14 2.85
CA THR A 110 13.07 14.79 3.22
C THR A 110 12.89 14.90 4.74
N HIS A 111 13.47 15.95 5.34
CA HIS A 111 13.15 16.47 6.69
C HIS A 111 12.35 17.79 6.57
N GLY A 112 11.36 17.83 5.67
CA GLY A 112 10.52 19.00 5.42
C GLY A 112 9.06 18.60 5.26
N MET A 113 8.19 19.23 6.05
CA MET A 113 6.75 19.04 6.02
C MET A 113 6.18 19.17 4.60
N MET A 114 5.32 18.21 4.21
CA MET A 114 4.56 18.15 2.96
C MET A 114 5.38 18.04 1.66
N GLN A 115 5.70 16.81 1.25
CA GLN A 115 5.89 16.52 -0.17
C GLN A 115 5.40 15.10 -0.52
N LEU A 116 4.13 15.05 -0.97
CA LEU A 116 3.52 13.94 -1.70
C LEU A 116 4.24 13.76 -3.04
N GLU A 117 5.45 13.19 -3.05
CA GLU A 117 6.12 12.89 -4.30
C GLU A 117 5.59 11.54 -4.81
N HIS A 118 4.31 11.55 -5.23
CA HIS A 118 3.49 10.48 -5.80
C HIS A 118 2.90 9.47 -4.80
N GLY A 119 1.84 9.87 -4.09
CA GLY A 119 0.87 8.92 -3.53
C GLY A 119 -0.34 8.85 -4.45
N MET A 120 -0.67 7.65 -4.95
CA MET A 120 -1.80 7.45 -5.86
C MET A 120 -3.00 6.89 -5.09
N LEU A 121 -4.09 7.65 -5.05
CA LEU A 121 -5.38 7.14 -4.56
C LEU A 121 -6.01 6.23 -5.62
N ARG A 122 -6.59 5.11 -5.21
CA ARG A 122 -7.23 4.13 -6.09
C ARG A 122 -8.62 3.77 -5.60
N ILE A 123 -9.55 3.65 -6.54
CA ILE A 123 -10.85 3.00 -6.33
C ILE A 123 -10.82 1.70 -7.11
N HIS A 124 -11.06 0.58 -6.44
CA HIS A 124 -11.04 -0.74 -7.05
C HIS A 124 -12.47 -1.18 -7.33
N GLY A 125 -12.78 -1.46 -8.60
CA GLY A 125 -14.04 -2.12 -9.00
C GLY A 125 -15.31 -1.30 -8.76
N LEU A 126 -15.31 0.00 -9.10
CA LEU A 126 -16.51 0.83 -9.02
C LEU A 126 -17.59 0.30 -9.97
N ARG A 127 -18.76 -0.03 -9.42
CA ARG A 127 -19.96 -0.44 -10.13
C ARG A 127 -20.91 0.75 -10.26
N VAL A 128 -21.34 1.04 -11.47
CA VAL A 128 -22.34 2.07 -11.77
C VAL A 128 -23.35 1.51 -12.77
N ASP A 129 -24.62 1.80 -12.56
CA ASP A 129 -25.67 1.50 -13.53
C ASP A 129 -25.67 2.57 -14.62
N ALA A 130 -25.82 2.15 -15.88
CA ALA A 130 -25.88 3.07 -17.01
C ALA A 130 -27.12 2.79 -17.87
N ILE A 131 -27.89 3.83 -18.16
CA ILE A 131 -28.94 3.79 -19.17
C ILE A 131 -28.30 4.11 -20.51
N LEU A 132 -28.17 3.10 -21.38
CA LEU A 132 -27.79 3.31 -22.77
C LEU A 132 -29.04 3.76 -23.53
N GLY A 133 -29.08 5.03 -23.94
CA GLY A 133 -30.16 5.53 -24.78
C GLY A 133 -30.25 4.72 -26.07
N VAL A 134 -31.38 4.08 -26.32
CA VAL A 134 -31.70 3.56 -27.66
C VAL A 134 -32.18 4.74 -28.50
N ASN A 135 -31.54 5.01 -29.65
CA ASN A 135 -32.13 5.86 -30.68
C ASN A 135 -32.90 4.95 -31.65
N PRO A 136 -34.24 4.89 -31.61
CA PRO A 136 -35.01 4.02 -32.48
C PRO A 136 -35.39 4.68 -33.83
N TRP A 137 -34.99 5.92 -34.10
CA TRP A 137 -35.43 6.64 -35.30
C TRP A 137 -34.29 6.82 -36.30
N GLY A 138 -33.96 5.70 -36.96
CA GLY A 138 -33.37 5.69 -38.30
C GLY A 138 -34.42 5.16 -39.28
N THR A 139 -35.36 6.03 -39.67
CA THR A 139 -36.25 5.87 -40.83
C THR A 139 -35.98 6.99 -41.80
#